data_AF-A0A8R7P8B8-F1
#
_entry.id   AF-A0A8R7P8B8-F1
#
_cell.length_a   1.000
_cell.length_b   1.000
_cell.length_c   1.000
_cell.angle_alpha   90.00
_cell.angle_beta   90.00
_cell.angle_gamma   90.00
#
_symmetry.space_group_name_H-M   'P 1'
#
loop_
_entity.id
_entity.type
_entity.pdbx_description
1 polymer ?
#
loop_
_entity_poly.entity_id
_entity_poly.type
_entity_poly.pdbx_seq_one_letter_code
_entity_poly.pdbx_strand_id
1 'polypeptide(L)'
;MIAVTMTTKMRTLKILVLECAQNLDFVVDFLKCFPCLEKLYVIFSEGKDMNIAPKYDQLDPIECLELHLKEVVLKNYCGGHRLY
;
A
#
# COMPACT_ATOMS: atom_id res chain seq x y z
N MET A 1 24.28 12.21 -12.21
CA MET A 1 24.22 11.79 -10.79
C MET A 1 22.81 12.03 -10.19
N ILE A 2 21.74 11.76 -10.93
CA ILE A 2 20.35 12.06 -10.51
C ILE A 2 19.67 10.80 -9.96
N ALA A 3 19.88 9.66 -10.62
CA ALA A 3 19.31 8.37 -10.23
C ALA A 3 19.69 7.95 -8.79
N VAL A 4 20.96 8.11 -8.39
CA VAL A 4 21.43 7.78 -7.03
C VAL A 4 20.75 8.66 -5.97
N THR A 5 20.58 9.95 -6.23
CA THR A 5 19.92 10.84 -5.26
C THR A 5 18.43 10.52 -5.09
N MET A 6 17.78 10.08 -6.18
CA MET A 6 16.38 9.69 -6.17
C MET A 6 16.18 8.38 -5.40
N THR A 7 16.97 7.34 -5.69
CA THR A 7 16.90 6.06 -4.95
C THR A 7 17.17 6.24 -3.45
N THR A 8 18.09 7.14 -3.09
CA THR A 8 18.37 7.46 -1.68
C THR A 8 17.16 8.10 -1.00
N LYS A 9 16.50 9.07 -1.66
CA LYS A 9 15.28 9.70 -1.12
C LYS A 9 14.15 8.69 -0.94
N MET A 10 13.96 7.76 -1.87
CA MET A 10 12.93 6.73 -1.77
C MET A 10 13.18 5.77 -0.60
N ARG A 11 14.44 5.43 -0.32
CA ARG A 11 14.84 4.60 0.84
C ARG A 11 14.71 5.31 2.18
N THR A 12 14.65 6.65 2.22
CA THR A 12 14.46 7.40 3.48
C THR A 12 13.01 7.47 3.95
N LEU A 13 12.04 7.16 3.08
CA LEU A 13 10.63 7.22 3.42
C LEU A 13 10.23 5.99 4.23
N LYS A 14 9.91 6.22 5.50
CA LYS A 14 9.52 5.18 6.47
C LYS A 14 8.03 5.12 6.72
N ILE A 15 7.30 6.20 6.46
CA ILE A 15 5.88 6.31 6.72
C ILE A 15 5.21 6.80 5.44
N LEU A 16 4.18 6.08 5.00
CA LEU A 16 3.38 6.41 3.84
C LEU A 16 1.91 6.45 4.25
N VAL A 17 1.23 7.52 3.83
CA VAL A 17 -0.21 7.68 4.01
C VAL A 17 -0.84 7.74 2.64
N LEU A 18 -1.78 6.84 2.37
CA LEU A 18 -2.55 6.79 1.14
C LEU A 18 -4.01 6.94 1.48
N GLU A 19 -4.66 7.90 0.84
CA GLU A 19 -6.11 7.98 0.79
C GLU A 19 -6.56 7.30 -0.50
N CYS A 20 -7.32 6.22 -0.37
CA CYS A 20 -7.85 5.48 -1.50
C CYS A 20 -9.35 5.37 -1.36
N ALA A 21 -10.06 5.61 -2.45
CA ALA A 21 -11.50 5.38 -2.48
C ALA A 21 -11.82 3.88 -2.53
N GLN A 22 -11.19 3.13 -3.46
CA GLN A 22 -11.77 1.86 -3.92
C GLN A 22 -10.76 0.81 -4.46
N ASN A 23 -9.58 1.20 -4.99
CA ASN A 23 -8.62 0.26 -5.61
C ASN A 23 -7.26 0.23 -4.89
N LEU A 24 -6.89 -0.95 -4.38
CA LEU A 24 -5.60 -1.19 -3.72
C LEU A 24 -4.45 -1.53 -4.69
N ASP A 25 -4.69 -1.70 -5.99
CA ASP A 25 -3.64 -1.96 -6.99
C ASP A 25 -2.53 -0.90 -6.92
N PHE A 26 -2.91 0.37 -6.85
CA PHE A 26 -1.95 1.47 -6.74
C PHE A 26 -1.13 1.41 -5.45
N VAL A 27 -1.67 0.85 -4.37
CA VAL A 27 -0.93 0.70 -3.11
C VAL A 27 0.29 -0.19 -3.33
N VAL A 28 0.13 -1.27 -4.11
CA VAL A 28 1.23 -2.20 -4.44
C VAL A 28 2.32 -1.48 -5.22
N ASP A 29 1.95 -0.63 -6.19
CA ASP A 29 2.91 0.16 -6.96
C ASP A 29 3.69 1.15 -6.09
N PHE A 30 3.02 1.80 -5.13
CA PHE A 30 3.70 2.66 -4.16
C PHE A 30 4.68 1.88 -3.27
N LEU A 31 4.30 0.68 -2.82
CA LEU A 31 5.18 -0.12 -1.96
C LEU A 31 6.48 -0.52 -2.68
N LYS A 32 6.41 -0.83 -3.98
CA LYS A 32 7.60 -1.10 -4.81
C LYS A 32 8.55 0.10 -4.89
N CYS A 33 8.01 1.31 -4.82
CA CYS A 33 8.79 2.55 -4.88
C CYS A 33 9.55 2.83 -3.56
N PHE A 34 9.06 2.35 -2.41
CA PHE A 34 9.62 2.66 -1.09
C PHE A 34 10.15 1.40 -0.41
N PRO A 35 11.35 0.92 -0.76
CA PRO A 35 11.87 -0.37 -0.30
C PRO A 35 12.11 -0.47 1.21
N CYS A 36 12.21 0.64 1.95
CA CYS A 36 12.44 0.65 3.40
C CYS A 36 11.25 1.19 4.20
N LEU A 37 10.05 1.13 3.64
CA LEU A 37 8.84 1.59 4.31
C LEU A 37 8.58 0.77 5.58
N GLU A 38 8.37 1.45 6.71
CA GLU A 38 8.12 0.80 8.02
C GLU A 38 6.65 0.86 8.45
N LYS A 39 5.91 1.90 8.04
CA LYS A 39 4.50 2.08 8.37
C LYS A 39 3.68 2.51 7.16
N LEU A 40 2.55 1.82 6.95
CA LEU A 40 1.58 2.14 5.91
C LEU A 40 0.23 2.52 6.56
N TYR A 41 -0.29 3.69 6.22
CA TYR A 41 -1.66 4.09 6.52
C TYR A 41 -2.47 4.08 5.23
N VAL A 42 -3.58 3.33 5.22
CA VAL A 42 -4.55 3.33 4.13
C VAL A 42 -5.87 3.87 4.69
N ILE A 43 -6.32 4.99 4.13
CA ILE A 43 -7.56 5.65 4.50
C ILE A 43 -8.57 5.37 3.41
N PHE A 44 -9.63 4.65 3.77
CA PHE A 44 -10.75 4.38 2.86
C PHE A 44 -11.71 5.58 2.90
N SER A 45 -12.01 6.16 1.73
CA SER A 45 -13.06 7.17 1.58
C SER A 45 -14.38 6.51 1.18
N GLU A 46 -15.52 7.10 1.59
CA GLU A 46 -16.86 6.59 1.31
C GLU A 46 -17.15 6.60 -0.20
N GLY A 47 -16.77 5.54 -0.89
CA GLY A 47 -17.08 5.25 -2.29
C GLY A 47 -18.08 4.10 -2.39
N LYS A 48 -19.05 4.21 -3.29
CA LYS A 48 -20.06 3.15 -3.53
C LYS A 48 -19.39 1.80 -3.75
N ASP A 49 -19.91 0.77 -3.08
CA ASP A 49 -19.49 -0.62 -3.20
C ASP A 49 -19.28 -1.02 -4.67
N MET A 50 -18.02 -1.28 -5.02
CA MET A 50 -17.67 -2.02 -6.23
C MET A 50 -16.97 -3.28 -5.77
N ASN A 51 -17.69 -4.39 -5.87
CA ASN A 51 -17.16 -5.74 -5.74
C ASN A 51 -16.04 -5.96 -6.75
N ILE A 52 -14.81 -5.61 -6.41
CA ILE A 52 -13.63 -6.08 -7.12
C ILE A 52 -12.61 -6.41 -6.05
N ALA A 53 -12.66 -7.64 -5.56
CA ALA A 53 -11.46 -8.27 -5.04
C ALA A 53 -10.65 -8.68 -6.27
N PRO A 54 -9.63 -7.93 -6.71
CA PRO A 54 -8.74 -8.44 -7.73
C PRO A 54 -8.15 -9.75 -7.21
N LYS A 55 -8.14 -10.78 -8.06
CA LYS A 55 -7.31 -11.95 -7.81
C LYS A 55 -5.88 -11.49 -7.96
N TYR A 56 -5.20 -11.25 -6.85
CA TYR A 56 -3.77 -11.05 -6.88
C TYR A 56 -3.13 -12.38 -7.30
N ASP A 57 -2.57 -12.43 -8.50
CA ASP A 57 -1.56 -13.43 -8.83
C ASP A 57 -0.37 -13.27 -7.88
N GLN A 58 0.51 -14.27 -7.85
CA GLN A 58 1.71 -14.26 -7.00
C GLN A 58 2.54 -13.00 -7.30
N LEU A 59 2.42 -11.99 -6.44
CA LEU A 59 3.14 -10.73 -6.58
C LEU A 59 4.64 -11.01 -6.49
N ASP A 60 5.43 -10.33 -7.33
CA ASP A 60 6.87 -10.27 -7.12
C ASP A 60 7.16 -9.82 -5.68
N PRO A 61 8.17 -10.41 -5.00
CA PRO A 61 8.52 -10.03 -3.65
C PRO A 61 8.80 -8.52 -3.55
N ILE A 62 8.12 -7.87 -2.61
CA ILE A 62 8.25 -6.43 -2.38
C ILE A 62 9.14 -6.24 -1.15
N GLU A 63 10.35 -5.69 -1.36
CA GLU A 63 11.42 -5.54 -0.34
C GLU A 63 10.88 -4.97 0.98
N CYS A 64 10.04 -3.92 0.93
CA CYS A 64 9.51 -3.31 2.14
C CYS A 64 8.53 -4.23 2.87
N LEU A 65 7.67 -4.97 2.17
CA LEU A 65 6.72 -5.91 2.79
C LEU A 65 7.44 -7.04 3.52
N GLU A 66 8.54 -7.53 2.96
CA GLU A 66 9.27 -8.68 3.51
C GLU A 66 10.21 -8.28 4.66
N LEU A 67 10.87 -7.13 4.57
CA LEU A 67 12.00 -6.81 5.43
C LEU A 67 11.80 -5.63 6.39
N HIS A 68 10.92 -4.68 6.04
CA HIS A 68 10.91 -3.37 6.70
C HIS A 68 9.57 -2.96 7.29
N LEU A 69 8.46 -3.40 6.69
CA LEU A 69 7.13 -3.01 7.07
C LEU A 69 6.75 -3.68 8.40
N LYS A 70 6.42 -2.84 9.39
CA LYS A 70 6.11 -3.25 10.76
C LYS A 70 4.65 -3.02 11.13
N GLU A 71 4.01 -2.05 10.48
CA GLU A 71 2.66 -1.60 10.85
C GLU A 71 1.85 -1.25 9.61
N VAL A 72 0.63 -1.79 9.54
CA VAL A 72 -0.38 -1.40 8.55
C VAL A 72 -1.62 -0.95 9.30
N VAL A 73 -2.04 0.28 9.04
CA VAL A 73 -3.23 0.88 9.65
C VAL A 73 -4.26 1.16 8.58
N LEU A 74 -5.40 0.49 8.71
CA LEU A 74 -6.55 0.68 7.84
C LEU A 74 -7.57 1.58 8.56
N LYS A 75 -7.83 2.78 8.03
CA LYS A 75 -8.83 3.71 8.56
C LYS A 75 -10.09 3.66 7.72
N ASN A 76 -11.25 3.65 8.39
CA ASN A 76 -12.59 3.54 7.77
C ASN A 76 -12.78 2.25 6.97
N TYR A 77 -12.02 1.19 7.28
CA TYR A 77 -12.24 -0.11 6.68
C TYR A 77 -13.47 -0.77 7.32
N CYS A 78 -14.57 -0.87 6.56
CA CYS A 78 -15.84 -1.41 7.04
C CYS A 78 -15.89 -2.95 7.11
N GLY A 79 -14.89 -3.65 6.56
CA GLY A 79 -14.90 -5.11 6.46
C GLY A 79 -15.91 -5.61 5.42
N GLY A 80 -15.63 -6.75 4.79
CA GLY A 80 -16.59 -7.38 3.89
C GLY A 80 -17.73 -7.99 4.70
N HIS A 81 -18.88 -7.31 4.80
CA HIS A 81 -20.11 -7.93 5.27
C HIS A 81 -20.59 -8.92 4.19
N ARG A 82 -20.05 -10.14 4.20
CA ARG A 82 -20.62 -11.28 3.48
C ARG A 82 -21.97 -11.59 4.14
N LEU A 83 -23.02 -10.95 3.65
CA LEU A 83 -24.40 -11.41 3.85
C LEU A 83 -24.47 -12.82 3.23
N TYR A 84 -24.61 -13.81 4.10
CA TYR A 84 -25.03 -15.16 3.74
C TYR A 84 -26.50 -15.15 3.33
#